data_AF-A0A3C0GW00-F1
#
_entry.id   AF-A0A3C0GW00-F1
#
_cell.length_a   1.000
_cell.length_b   1.000
_cell.length_c   1.000
_cell.angle_alpha   90.00
_cell.angle_beta   90.00
_cell.angle_gamma   90.00
#
_symmetry.space_group_name_H-M   'P 1'
#
loop_
_entity.id
_entity.type
_entity.pdbx_description
1 polymer ?
#
loop_
_entity_poly.entity_id
_entity_poly.type
_entity_poly.pdbx_seq_one_letter_code
_entity_poly.pdbx_strand_id
1 'polypeptide(L)'
;MPALLALSHALEAIAACNDDRDVWERYGWVHASDGDEREAVFWLSEPDSGDDEPAVEAFVARHGLRMYLEAATFADVLAVQKRQHPLSTLDDYAQALAYYSEYDAFAQVEGIDEALGEASAEAQQAARALGVGPGIFAAFDLVLAQCPAEKNKDAARLAAAVLGIPIGQALVACRLLPLRLGQDLARHRAATIAAQFQAAGICLDIRGHRAFPWMAAPAL
;
A
#
# COMPACT_ATOMS: atom_id res chain seq x y z
N MET A 1 -6.61 19.24 -15.91
CA MET A 1 -6.59 18.27 -17.02
C MET A 1 -6.11 16.96 -16.44
N PRO A 2 -6.84 15.85 -16.66
CA PRO A 2 -6.38 14.55 -16.21
C PRO A 2 -5.03 14.20 -16.85
N ALA A 3 -4.12 13.62 -16.08
CA ALA A 3 -2.78 13.28 -16.53
C ALA A 3 -2.76 11.88 -17.15
N LEU A 4 -2.12 11.75 -18.32
CA LEU A 4 -1.74 10.46 -18.89
C LEU A 4 -0.49 9.96 -18.18
N LEU A 5 -0.48 8.68 -17.82
CA LEU A 5 0.51 8.05 -16.95
C LEU A 5 1.25 6.94 -17.69
N ALA A 6 2.53 6.75 -17.38
CA ALA A 6 3.20 5.48 -17.65
C ALA A 6 2.78 4.45 -16.59
N LEU A 7 3.00 3.16 -16.85
CA LEU A 7 2.63 2.09 -15.91
C LEU A 7 3.15 2.34 -14.48
N SER A 8 4.40 2.77 -14.32
CA SER A 8 4.98 3.06 -12.99
C SER A 8 4.16 4.10 -12.23
N HIS A 9 3.74 5.17 -12.90
CA HIS A 9 2.96 6.24 -12.27
C HIS A 9 1.51 5.82 -11.99
N ALA A 10 0.93 4.92 -12.80
CA ALA A 10 -0.39 4.35 -12.52
C ALA A 10 -0.35 3.47 -11.26
N LEU A 11 0.66 2.59 -11.14
CA LEU A 11 0.91 1.80 -9.93
C LEU A 11 1.13 2.70 -8.70
N GLU A 12 1.96 3.73 -8.84
CA GLU A 12 2.24 4.68 -7.75
C GLU A 12 1.00 5.49 -7.34
N ALA A 13 0.10 5.82 -8.27
CA ALA A 13 -1.16 6.50 -7.97
C ALA A 13 -2.07 5.62 -7.10
N ILE A 14 -2.19 4.33 -7.42
CA ILE A 14 -2.91 3.35 -6.60
C ILE A 14 -2.23 3.18 -5.23
N ALA A 15 -0.91 3.02 -5.20
CA ALA A 15 -0.15 2.86 -3.96
C ALA A 15 -0.14 4.10 -3.05
N ALA A 16 -0.49 5.27 -3.59
CA ALA A 16 -0.65 6.50 -2.83
C ALA A 16 -1.98 6.54 -2.05
N CYS A 17 -2.92 5.64 -2.32
CA CYS A 17 -4.10 5.43 -1.50
C CYS A 17 -3.74 4.76 -0.16
N ASN A 18 -4.64 4.90 0.82
CA ASN A 18 -4.45 4.38 2.18
C ASN A 18 -4.90 2.93 2.35
N ASP A 19 -5.94 2.55 1.59
CA ASP A 19 -6.58 1.24 1.58
C ASP A 19 -7.49 1.14 0.35
N ASP A 20 -8.16 0.00 0.18
CA ASP A 20 -9.05 -0.26 -0.95
C ASP A 20 -10.19 0.76 -1.03
N ARG A 21 -10.71 1.21 0.12
CA ARG A 21 -11.78 2.21 0.17
C ARG A 21 -11.32 3.55 -0.42
N ASP A 22 -10.10 3.97 -0.12
CA ASP A 22 -9.51 5.18 -0.71
C ASP A 22 -9.27 5.02 -2.23
N VAL A 23 -9.05 3.81 -2.73
CA VAL A 23 -9.05 3.54 -4.19
C VAL A 23 -10.45 3.78 -4.77
N TRP A 24 -11.49 3.18 -4.18
CA TRP A 24 -12.89 3.35 -4.63
C TRP A 24 -13.36 4.81 -4.57
N GLU A 25 -12.95 5.56 -3.56
CA GLU A 25 -13.33 6.97 -3.40
C GLU A 25 -12.59 7.90 -4.39
N ARG A 26 -11.45 7.48 -4.94
CA ARG A 26 -10.63 8.30 -5.86
C ARG A 26 -10.75 7.92 -7.32
N TYR A 27 -10.96 6.64 -7.63
CA TYR A 27 -10.83 6.12 -8.98
C TYR A 27 -11.99 5.18 -9.34
N GLY A 28 -12.52 5.37 -10.55
CA GLY A 28 -13.53 4.49 -11.14
C GLY A 28 -12.89 3.43 -12.04
N TRP A 29 -12.39 3.86 -13.20
CA TRP A 29 -11.80 2.98 -14.21
C TRP A 29 -10.34 3.35 -14.51
N VAL A 30 -9.58 2.33 -14.84
CA VAL A 30 -8.29 2.45 -15.52
C VAL A 30 -8.55 2.29 -17.01
N HIS A 31 -8.07 3.24 -17.79
CA HIS A 31 -8.02 3.19 -19.24
C HIS A 31 -6.57 3.02 -19.67
N ALA A 32 -6.34 2.28 -20.75
CA ALA A 32 -5.00 2.03 -21.29
C ALA A 32 -5.01 2.17 -22.82
N SER A 33 -3.88 2.54 -23.42
CA SER A 33 -3.69 2.38 -24.86
C SER A 33 -3.59 0.90 -25.23
N ASP A 34 -3.79 0.56 -26.50
CA ASP A 34 -3.52 -0.80 -26.99
C ASP A 34 -2.02 -1.15 -26.96
N GLY A 35 -1.72 -2.45 -26.95
CA GLY A 35 -0.36 -2.97 -26.96
C GLY A 35 0.08 -3.49 -25.59
N ASP A 36 1.40 -3.54 -25.41
CA ASP A 36 2.05 -4.06 -24.20
C ASP A 36 1.85 -3.11 -23.01
N GLU A 37 1.38 -3.64 -21.88
CA GLU A 37 1.13 -2.90 -20.64
C GLU A 37 2.34 -2.11 -20.15
N ARG A 38 3.56 -2.57 -20.45
CA ARG A 38 4.80 -1.92 -20.04
C ARG A 38 5.01 -0.58 -20.73
N GLU A 39 4.61 -0.51 -21.99
CA GLU A 39 4.77 0.65 -22.87
C GLU A 39 3.47 1.45 -23.01
N ALA A 40 2.36 0.91 -22.53
CA ALA A 40 1.05 1.52 -22.59
C ALA A 40 0.98 2.85 -21.81
N VAL A 41 0.08 3.70 -22.28
CA VAL A 41 -0.31 4.94 -21.61
C VAL A 41 -1.60 4.69 -20.86
N PHE A 42 -1.63 5.09 -19.60
CA PHE A 42 -2.73 4.89 -18.68
C PHE A 42 -3.44 6.19 -18.33
N TRP A 43 -4.71 6.09 -18.01
CA TRP A 43 -5.48 7.16 -17.40
C TRP A 43 -6.42 6.58 -16.34
N LEU A 44 -6.46 7.16 -15.15
CA LEU A 44 -7.36 6.78 -14.07
C LEU A 44 -8.50 7.81 -14.02
N SER A 45 -9.72 7.35 -14.26
CA SER A 45 -10.91 8.19 -14.21
C SER A 45 -11.42 8.36 -12.78
N GLU A 46 -12.15 9.44 -12.52
CA GLU A 46 -12.84 9.64 -11.24
C GLU A 46 -14.05 8.69 -11.13
N PRO A 47 -14.50 8.31 -9.90
CA PRO A 47 -15.53 7.28 -9.70
C PRO A 47 -16.87 7.61 -10.39
N ASP A 48 -17.27 8.88 -10.32
CA ASP A 48 -18.55 9.38 -10.85
C ASP A 48 -18.47 9.89 -12.30
N SER A 49 -17.36 9.62 -13.00
CA SER A 49 -17.18 10.06 -14.38
C SER A 49 -18.19 9.42 -15.37
N GLY A 50 -18.95 8.42 -14.92
CA GLY A 50 -20.10 7.87 -15.66
C GLY A 50 -21.26 8.85 -15.85
N ASP A 51 -21.41 9.87 -15.00
CA ASP A 51 -22.44 10.91 -15.18
C ASP A 51 -22.04 11.92 -16.28
N ASP A 52 -20.75 12.00 -16.62
CA ASP A 52 -20.16 12.79 -17.70
C ASP A 52 -19.61 11.88 -18.83
N GLU A 53 -20.29 10.77 -19.10
CA GLU A 53 -19.93 9.75 -20.11
C GLU A 53 -19.44 10.35 -21.46
N PRO A 54 -20.08 11.39 -22.03
CA PRO A 54 -19.62 11.98 -23.30
C PRO A 54 -18.24 12.65 -23.21
N ALA A 55 -17.88 13.21 -22.05
CA ALA A 55 -16.58 13.85 -21.85
C ALA A 55 -15.47 12.80 -21.68
N VAL A 56 -15.78 11.71 -20.97
CA VAL A 56 -14.91 10.53 -20.82
C VAL A 56 -14.66 9.91 -22.19
N GLU A 57 -15.71 9.62 -22.95
CA GLU A 57 -15.60 9.06 -24.31
C GLU A 57 -14.76 9.95 -25.23
N ALA A 58 -14.99 11.26 -25.19
CA ALA A 58 -14.22 12.21 -25.99
C ALA A 58 -12.73 12.22 -25.61
N PHE A 59 -12.41 12.10 -24.31
CA PHE A 59 -11.03 12.02 -23.83
C PHE A 59 -10.37 10.71 -24.26
N VAL A 60 -11.05 9.58 -24.04
CA VAL A 60 -10.61 8.23 -24.41
C VAL A 60 -10.33 8.16 -25.91
N ALA A 61 -11.28 8.61 -26.74
CA ALA A 61 -11.13 8.62 -28.20
C ALA A 61 -9.99 9.54 -28.66
N ARG A 62 -9.87 10.74 -28.07
CA ARG A 62 -8.80 11.69 -28.38
C ARG A 62 -7.40 11.12 -28.12
N HIS A 63 -7.28 10.28 -27.11
CA HIS A 63 -6.00 9.73 -26.66
C HIS A 63 -5.76 8.27 -27.09
N GLY A 64 -6.68 7.67 -27.85
CA GLY A 64 -6.55 6.29 -28.32
C GLY A 64 -6.53 5.28 -27.17
N LEU A 65 -7.30 5.55 -26.11
CA LEU A 65 -7.40 4.67 -24.96
C LEU A 65 -8.59 3.71 -25.15
N ARG A 66 -8.55 2.59 -24.42
CA ARG A 66 -9.67 1.69 -24.19
C ARG A 66 -9.96 1.59 -22.70
N MET A 67 -11.19 1.25 -22.35
CA MET A 67 -11.52 0.81 -21.00
C MET A 67 -10.74 -0.48 -20.72
N TYR A 68 -9.98 -0.51 -19.63
CA TYR A 68 -9.05 -1.60 -19.33
C TYR A 68 -9.55 -2.46 -18.17
N LEU A 69 -9.54 -1.91 -16.95
CA LEU A 69 -9.97 -2.57 -15.72
C LEU A 69 -10.63 -1.55 -14.81
N GLU A 70 -11.54 -1.99 -13.93
CA GLU A 70 -11.95 -1.16 -12.80
C GLU A 70 -10.72 -0.86 -11.92
N ALA A 71 -10.66 0.32 -11.30
CA ALA A 71 -9.53 0.68 -10.45
C ALA A 71 -9.34 -0.27 -9.27
N ALA A 72 -10.44 -0.81 -8.72
CA ALA A 72 -10.41 -1.83 -7.68
C ALA A 72 -9.82 -3.15 -8.18
N THR A 73 -10.27 -3.65 -9.34
CA THR A 73 -9.71 -4.85 -9.96
C THR A 73 -8.23 -4.68 -10.31
N PHE A 74 -7.85 -3.51 -10.81
CA PHE A 74 -6.45 -3.19 -11.06
C PHE A 74 -5.63 -3.29 -9.77
N ALA A 75 -6.12 -2.72 -8.66
CA ALA A 75 -5.48 -2.83 -7.34
C ALA A 75 -5.40 -4.29 -6.85
N ASP A 76 -6.44 -5.09 -7.06
CA ASP A 76 -6.44 -6.52 -6.69
C ASP A 76 -5.36 -7.30 -7.43
N VAL A 77 -5.16 -7.05 -8.73
CA VAL A 77 -4.07 -7.68 -9.49
C VAL A 77 -2.71 -7.33 -8.90
N LEU A 78 -2.49 -6.05 -8.57
CA LEU A 78 -1.25 -5.62 -7.93
C LEU A 78 -1.08 -6.29 -6.56
N ALA A 79 -2.15 -6.41 -5.77
CA ALA A 79 -2.11 -7.01 -4.43
C ALA A 79 -1.78 -8.50 -4.50
N VAL A 80 -2.38 -9.24 -5.43
CA VAL A 80 -2.08 -10.67 -5.64
C VAL A 80 -0.64 -10.86 -6.08
N GLN A 81 -0.19 -10.10 -7.10
CA GLN A 81 1.19 -10.16 -7.58
C GLN A 81 2.19 -9.82 -6.47
N LYS A 82 1.90 -8.79 -5.66
CA LYS A 82 2.72 -8.39 -4.51
C LYS A 82 2.82 -9.49 -3.47
N ARG A 83 1.71 -10.15 -3.16
CA ARG A 83 1.62 -11.22 -2.17
C ARG A 83 2.41 -12.45 -2.59
N GLN A 84 2.37 -12.81 -3.88
CA GLN A 84 3.13 -13.92 -4.45
C GLN A 84 4.62 -13.60 -4.59
N HIS A 85 4.94 -12.36 -4.99
CA HIS A 85 6.30 -11.89 -5.24
C HIS A 85 6.51 -10.46 -4.69
N PRO A 86 6.90 -10.30 -3.40
CA PRO A 86 7.05 -9.01 -2.75
C PRO A 86 8.08 -8.07 -3.39
N LEU A 87 9.02 -8.63 -4.15
CA LEU A 87 10.06 -7.89 -4.88
C LEU A 87 9.79 -7.81 -6.39
N SER A 88 8.54 -8.01 -6.81
CA SER A 88 8.10 -7.84 -8.21
C SER A 88 8.63 -6.53 -8.80
N THR A 89 9.17 -6.65 -10.00
CA THR A 89 9.59 -5.56 -10.87
C THR A 89 8.39 -4.96 -11.61
N LEU A 90 8.62 -3.84 -12.29
CA LEU A 90 7.58 -3.24 -13.12
C LEU A 90 7.14 -4.15 -14.28
N ASP A 91 8.06 -4.97 -14.80
CA ASP A 91 7.77 -5.94 -15.87
C ASP A 91 6.88 -7.07 -15.33
N ASP A 92 7.11 -7.53 -14.11
CA ASP A 92 6.27 -8.56 -13.46
C ASP A 92 4.83 -8.06 -13.28
N TYR A 93 4.65 -6.80 -12.90
CA TYR A 93 3.32 -6.20 -12.79
C TYR A 93 2.66 -5.98 -14.15
N ALA A 94 3.41 -5.57 -15.18
CA ALA A 94 2.90 -5.47 -16.55
C ALA A 94 2.35 -6.83 -17.01
N GLN A 95 3.13 -7.91 -16.80
CA GLN A 95 2.73 -9.26 -17.17
C GLN A 95 1.50 -9.76 -16.40
N ALA A 96 1.39 -9.45 -15.10
CA ALA A 96 0.25 -9.81 -14.29
C ALA A 96 -1.05 -9.11 -14.75
N LEU A 97 -0.95 -7.82 -15.10
CA LEU A 97 -2.05 -7.03 -15.63
C LEU A 97 -2.48 -7.53 -17.02
N ALA A 98 -1.52 -7.80 -17.91
CA ALA A 98 -1.77 -8.38 -19.23
C ALA A 98 -2.53 -9.71 -19.13
N TYR A 99 -2.05 -10.60 -18.26
CA TYR A 99 -2.65 -11.90 -18.03
C TYR A 99 -4.09 -11.76 -17.51
N TYR A 100 -4.32 -10.89 -16.53
CA TYR A 100 -5.66 -10.67 -16.01
C TYR A 100 -6.60 -10.09 -17.06
N SER A 101 -6.14 -9.11 -17.85
CA SER A 101 -6.96 -8.51 -18.92
C SER A 101 -7.34 -9.50 -20.02
N GLU A 102 -6.52 -10.52 -20.30
CA GLU A 102 -6.79 -11.52 -21.32
C GLU A 102 -7.67 -12.66 -20.80
N TYR A 103 -7.44 -13.10 -19.57
CA TYR A 103 -8.02 -14.34 -19.03
C TYR A 103 -9.07 -14.12 -17.93
N ASP A 104 -9.29 -12.88 -17.48
CA ASP A 104 -10.15 -12.53 -16.34
C ASP A 104 -9.83 -13.36 -15.10
N ALA A 105 -8.54 -13.62 -14.90
CA ALA A 105 -8.03 -14.50 -13.85
C ALA A 105 -6.66 -14.02 -13.39
N PHE A 106 -6.37 -14.18 -12.09
CA PHE A 106 -5.05 -13.88 -11.57
C PHE A 106 -4.02 -14.89 -12.08
N ALA A 107 -2.85 -14.39 -12.49
CA ALA A 107 -1.73 -15.24 -12.85
C ALA A 107 -1.36 -16.15 -11.68
N GLN A 108 -1.24 -17.45 -11.95
CA GLN A 108 -0.76 -18.43 -10.97
C GLN A 108 0.72 -18.67 -11.20
N VAL A 109 1.47 -18.75 -10.11
CA VAL A 109 2.91 -19.02 -10.13
C VAL A 109 3.11 -20.51 -9.85
N GLU A 110 3.88 -21.17 -10.72
CA GLU A 110 4.22 -22.59 -10.59
C GLU A 110 4.97 -22.84 -9.26
N GLY A 111 4.50 -23.81 -8.46
CA GLY A 111 5.11 -24.19 -7.19
C GLY A 111 4.56 -23.50 -5.93
N ILE A 112 3.52 -22.66 -6.05
CA ILE A 112 2.76 -22.12 -4.92
C ILE A 112 1.53 -23.02 -4.68
N ASP A 113 1.54 -23.82 -3.60
CA ASP A 113 0.63 -24.96 -3.39
C ASP A 113 -0.80 -24.62 -2.91
N GLU A 114 -1.24 -23.36 -2.97
CA GLU A 114 -2.64 -23.00 -2.73
C GLU A 114 -3.08 -21.90 -3.70
N ALA A 115 -4.35 -21.94 -4.11
CA ALA A 115 -4.95 -20.98 -5.04
C ALA A 115 -4.63 -19.54 -4.59
N LEU A 116 -3.78 -18.85 -5.37
CA LEU A 116 -3.30 -17.47 -5.17
C LEU A 116 -2.24 -17.26 -4.06
N GLY A 117 -1.54 -18.31 -3.64
CA GLY A 117 -0.76 -18.37 -2.40
C GLY A 117 0.31 -17.29 -2.14
N GLU A 118 0.81 -17.31 -0.91
CA GLU A 118 1.71 -16.28 -0.38
C GLU A 118 3.19 -16.60 -0.65
N ALA A 119 4.00 -15.57 -0.80
CA ALA A 119 5.44 -15.69 -0.83
C ALA A 119 5.95 -16.36 0.45
N SER A 120 7.05 -17.11 0.33
CA SER A 120 7.69 -17.74 1.49
C SER A 120 8.08 -16.71 2.55
N ALA A 121 8.18 -17.15 3.81
CA ALA A 121 8.61 -16.31 4.91
C ALA A 121 10.00 -15.67 4.63
N GLU A 122 10.89 -16.40 3.96
CA GLU A 122 12.20 -15.89 3.54
C GLU A 122 12.09 -14.76 2.53
N ALA A 123 11.20 -14.88 1.54
CA ALA A 123 10.97 -13.83 0.55
C ALA A 123 10.34 -12.58 1.18
N GLN A 124 9.37 -12.76 2.08
CA GLN A 124 8.78 -11.65 2.84
C GLN A 124 9.83 -10.95 3.71
N GLN A 125 10.68 -11.73 4.39
CA GLN A 125 11.74 -11.20 5.23
C GLN A 125 12.81 -10.46 4.40
N ALA A 126 13.14 -10.96 3.21
CA ALA A 126 14.07 -10.30 2.28
C ALA A 126 13.52 -8.95 1.80
N ALA A 127 12.23 -8.91 1.42
CA ALA A 127 11.58 -7.67 1.02
C ALA A 127 11.56 -6.63 2.16
N ARG A 128 11.25 -7.08 3.38
CA ARG A 128 11.26 -6.21 4.55
C ARG A 128 12.65 -5.71 4.91
N ALA A 129 13.69 -6.52 4.73
CA ALA A 129 15.07 -6.08 4.90
C ALA A 129 15.44 -4.93 3.93
N LEU A 130 14.84 -4.93 2.74
CA LEU A 130 14.93 -3.85 1.76
C LEU A 130 13.94 -2.70 2.01
N GLY A 131 13.19 -2.70 3.12
CA GLY A 131 12.21 -1.65 3.43
C GLY A 131 11.01 -1.63 2.48
N VAL A 132 10.66 -2.79 1.94
CA VAL A 132 9.47 -3.00 1.12
C VAL A 132 8.40 -3.69 1.99
N GLY A 133 7.20 -3.11 2.01
CA GLY A 133 6.09 -3.54 2.84
C GLY A 133 5.37 -4.77 2.26
N PRO A 134 4.46 -5.38 3.05
CA PRO A 134 3.76 -6.60 2.65
C PRO A 134 2.66 -6.36 1.59
N GLY A 135 2.11 -5.14 1.51
CA GLY A 135 1.02 -4.80 0.60
C GLY A 135 1.40 -3.76 -0.45
N ILE A 136 0.39 -3.33 -1.21
CA ILE A 136 0.51 -2.31 -2.27
C ILE A 136 0.32 -0.88 -1.74
N PHE A 137 -0.06 -0.71 -0.47
CA PHE A 137 -0.17 0.59 0.18
C PHE A 137 1.01 0.84 1.12
N ALA A 138 1.21 2.11 1.50
CA ALA A 138 2.23 2.48 2.48
C ALA A 138 1.95 1.83 3.85
N ALA A 139 2.97 1.15 4.39
CA ALA A 139 2.92 0.50 5.70
C ALA A 139 3.93 1.11 6.66
N PHE A 140 3.62 1.13 7.96
CA PHE A 140 4.45 1.81 8.96
C PHE A 140 4.67 0.94 10.20
N ASP A 141 5.93 0.88 10.65
CA ASP A 141 6.28 0.34 11.96
C ASP A 141 6.44 1.50 12.94
N LEU A 142 5.87 1.35 14.14
CA LEU A 142 5.98 2.33 15.22
C LEU A 142 6.68 1.72 16.42
N VAL A 143 7.73 2.39 16.88
CA VAL A 143 8.54 1.96 18.03
C VAL A 143 8.70 3.11 19.01
N LEU A 144 8.39 2.85 20.27
CA LEU A 144 8.86 3.68 21.37
C LEU A 144 10.32 3.30 21.66
N ALA A 145 11.26 4.03 21.06
CA ALA A 145 12.69 3.72 21.18
C ALA A 145 13.28 4.22 22.51
N GLN A 146 12.82 5.38 22.97
CA GLN A 146 13.25 6.02 24.21
C GLN A 146 12.08 6.73 24.87
N CYS A 147 12.07 6.77 26.20
CA CYS A 147 11.07 7.48 26.98
C CYS A 147 11.74 8.13 28.20
N PRO A 148 11.62 9.45 28.39
CA PRO A 148 12.07 10.10 29.62
C PRO A 148 11.35 9.52 30.85
N ALA A 149 12.07 9.46 31.98
CA ALA A 149 11.55 8.83 33.19
C ALA A 149 10.25 9.47 33.70
N GLU A 150 10.14 10.79 33.56
CA GLU A 150 8.98 11.60 33.89
C GLU A 150 7.77 11.32 32.99
N LYS A 151 7.98 10.78 31.79
CA LYS A 151 6.93 10.43 30.82
C LYS A 151 6.53 8.96 30.86
N ASN A 152 7.22 8.10 31.63
CA ASN A 152 6.98 6.66 31.65
C ASN A 152 5.53 6.26 31.98
N LYS A 153 4.84 7.00 32.85
CA LYS A 153 3.43 6.70 33.17
C LYS A 153 2.49 7.01 32.00
N ASP A 154 2.72 8.13 31.32
CA ASP A 154 1.94 8.52 30.14
C ASP A 154 2.22 7.58 28.97
N ALA A 155 3.50 7.23 28.74
CA ALA A 155 3.91 6.27 27.72
C ALA A 155 3.27 4.90 27.96
N ALA A 156 3.26 4.41 29.20
CA ALA A 156 2.63 3.12 29.54
C ALA A 156 1.12 3.14 29.33
N ARG A 157 0.43 4.25 29.66
CA ARG A 157 -1.02 4.37 29.41
C ARG A 157 -1.34 4.34 27.91
N LEU A 158 -0.57 5.06 27.10
CA LEU A 158 -0.75 5.08 25.65
C LEU A 158 -0.40 3.72 25.02
N ALA A 159 0.74 3.14 25.40
CA ALA A 159 1.16 1.82 24.93
C ALA A 159 0.15 0.72 25.31
N ALA A 160 -0.41 0.77 26.52
CA ALA A 160 -1.48 -0.12 26.95
C ALA A 160 -2.71 -0.04 26.05
N ALA A 161 -3.15 1.18 25.70
CA ALA A 161 -4.29 1.39 24.82
C ALA A 161 -4.03 0.92 23.38
N VAL A 162 -2.80 1.14 22.88
CA VAL A 162 -2.41 0.72 21.52
C VAL A 162 -2.29 -0.80 21.42
N LEU A 163 -1.63 -1.44 22.39
CA LEU A 163 -1.35 -2.88 22.39
C LEU A 163 -2.50 -3.72 22.97
N GLY A 164 -3.51 -3.10 23.57
CA GLY A 164 -4.61 -3.80 24.22
C GLY A 164 -4.20 -4.59 25.47
N ILE A 165 -3.16 -4.14 26.19
CA ILE A 165 -2.60 -4.83 27.37
C ILE A 165 -2.85 -4.04 28.66
N PRO A 166 -2.81 -4.68 29.85
CA PRO A 166 -2.91 -3.96 31.12
C PRO A 166 -1.79 -2.93 31.32
N ILE A 167 -2.12 -1.78 31.92
CA ILE A 167 -1.15 -0.68 32.16
C ILE A 167 0.08 -1.14 32.95
N GLY A 168 -0.09 -2.06 33.91
CA GLY A 168 1.05 -2.62 34.67
C GLY A 168 2.05 -3.36 33.77
N GLN A 169 1.57 -4.11 32.78
CA GLN A 169 2.43 -4.80 31.81
C GLN A 169 3.08 -3.79 30.86
N ALA A 170 2.31 -2.81 30.36
CA ALA A 170 2.86 -1.74 29.53
C ALA A 170 3.94 -0.93 30.27
N LEU A 171 3.79 -0.69 31.58
CA LEU A 171 4.79 0.02 32.37
C LEU A 171 6.11 -0.77 32.49
N VAL A 172 6.03 -2.10 32.64
CA VAL A 172 7.21 -2.96 32.61
C VAL A 172 7.86 -2.91 31.22
N ALA A 173 7.06 -3.00 30.16
CA ALA A 173 7.56 -2.91 28.79
C ALA A 173 8.23 -1.56 28.47
N CYS A 174 7.65 -0.44 28.92
CA CYS A 174 8.25 0.90 28.77
C CYS A 174 9.56 1.08 29.54
N ARG A 175 9.88 0.21 30.51
CA ARG A 175 11.18 0.20 31.19
C ARG A 175 12.23 -0.67 30.47
N LEU A 176 11.79 -1.50 29.53
CA LEU A 176 12.61 -2.45 28.77
C LEU A 176 12.62 -2.06 27.27
N LEU A 177 12.74 -0.77 26.98
CA LEU A 177 12.77 -0.25 25.61
C LEU A 177 13.89 -0.89 24.78
N PRO A 178 13.73 -1.00 23.45
CA PRO A 178 12.63 -0.46 22.62
C PRO A 178 11.32 -1.27 22.71
N LEU A 179 10.19 -0.58 22.65
CA LEU A 179 8.85 -1.19 22.62
C LEU A 179 8.18 -0.98 21.26
N ARG A 180 7.91 -2.08 20.53
CA ARG A 180 7.12 -2.03 19.29
C ARG A 180 5.65 -1.79 19.63
N LEU A 181 5.09 -0.70 19.11
CA LEU A 181 3.69 -0.30 19.29
C LEU A 181 2.81 -0.85 18.17
N GLY A 182 3.38 -1.07 16.99
CA GLY A 182 2.70 -1.70 15.88
C GLY A 182 3.67 -2.00 14.75
N GLN A 183 3.27 -2.91 13.88
CA GLN A 183 4.00 -3.29 12.69
C GLN A 183 3.04 -3.32 11.50
N ASP A 184 3.56 -2.98 10.32
CA ASP A 184 2.82 -3.00 9.05
C ASP A 184 1.49 -2.22 9.13
N LEU A 185 1.46 -1.13 9.91
CA LEU A 185 0.26 -0.34 10.12
C LEU A 185 -0.08 0.47 8.87
N ALA A 186 -1.36 0.54 8.52
CA ALA A 186 -1.86 1.50 7.55
C ALA A 186 -1.59 2.94 8.02
N ARG A 187 -1.38 3.87 7.07
CA ARG A 187 -1.03 5.28 7.34
C ARG A 187 -1.95 5.93 8.37
N HIS A 188 -3.27 5.83 8.21
CA HIS A 188 -4.23 6.49 9.11
C HIS A 188 -4.06 6.01 10.55
N ARG A 189 -3.82 4.70 10.75
CA ARG A 189 -3.67 4.09 12.07
C ARG A 189 -2.35 4.51 12.69
N ALA A 190 -1.27 4.50 11.90
CA ALA A 190 0.04 4.95 12.34
C ALA A 190 0.02 6.44 12.73
N ALA A 191 -0.59 7.29 11.92
CA ALA A 191 -0.73 8.73 12.18
C ALA A 191 -1.54 9.00 13.45
N THR A 192 -2.64 8.26 13.66
CA THR A 192 -3.45 8.36 14.87
C THR A 192 -2.64 8.04 16.12
N ILE A 193 -1.86 6.95 16.10
CA ILE A 193 -1.01 6.55 17.24
C ILE A 193 0.09 7.59 17.45
N ALA A 194 0.80 7.99 16.39
CA ALA A 194 1.88 8.97 16.47
C ALA A 194 1.41 10.31 17.05
N ALA A 195 0.25 10.80 16.63
CA ALA A 195 -0.35 12.03 17.15
C ALA A 195 -0.64 11.96 18.65
N GLN A 196 -1.13 10.81 19.16
CA GLN A 196 -1.39 10.62 20.59
C GLN A 196 -0.11 10.69 21.43
N PHE A 197 0.97 10.05 20.97
CA PHE A 197 2.27 10.11 21.65
C PHE A 197 2.91 11.50 21.55
N GLN A 198 2.83 12.14 20.38
CA GLN A 198 3.32 13.50 20.18
C GLN A 198 2.59 14.51 21.08
N ALA A 199 1.26 14.39 21.23
CA ALA A 199 0.48 15.23 22.14
C ALA A 199 0.89 15.06 23.61
N ALA A 200 1.41 13.90 24.00
CA ALA A 200 1.99 13.66 25.31
C ALA A 200 3.46 14.14 25.44
N GLY A 201 4.05 14.65 24.35
CA GLY A 201 5.45 15.05 24.27
C GLY A 201 6.41 13.87 24.18
N ILE A 202 5.98 12.73 23.63
CA ILE A 202 6.77 11.51 23.48
C ILE A 202 7.02 11.29 21.99
N CYS A 203 8.29 11.16 21.61
CA CYS A 203 8.67 10.89 20.23
C CYS A 203 8.68 9.39 19.96
N LEU A 204 8.08 8.98 18.84
CA LEU A 204 8.18 7.63 18.32
C LEU A 204 9.24 7.56 17.23
N ASP A 205 9.91 6.42 17.14
CA ASP A 205 10.63 6.02 15.95
C ASP A 205 9.63 5.41 14.96
N ILE A 206 9.59 5.96 13.75
CA ILE A 206 8.59 5.67 12.72
C ILE A 206 9.33 5.24 11.47
N ARG A 207 9.08 4.01 11.04
CA ARG A 207 9.66 3.47 9.81
C ARG A 207 8.58 3.23 8.79
N GLY A 208 8.60 4.00 7.69
CA GLY A 208 7.78 3.75 6.52
C GLY A 208 8.37 2.65 5.63
N HIS A 209 7.53 1.77 5.13
CA HIS A 209 7.86 0.73 4.17
C HIS A 209 7.19 1.02 2.83
N ARG A 210 7.96 0.82 1.76
CA ARG A 210 7.57 1.11 0.38
C ARG A 210 6.58 0.07 -0.13
N ALA A 211 5.58 0.50 -0.88
CA ALA A 211 4.70 -0.42 -1.61
C ALA A 211 5.49 -1.19 -2.68
N PHE A 212 6.30 -0.50 -3.49
CA PHE A 212 7.11 -1.12 -4.53
C PHE A 212 8.62 -0.86 -4.36
N PRO A 213 9.50 -1.75 -4.85
CA PRO A 213 10.95 -1.61 -4.68
C PRO A 213 11.55 -0.30 -5.21
N TRP A 214 10.97 0.26 -6.27
CA TRP A 214 11.46 1.48 -6.93
C TRP A 214 10.97 2.78 -6.27
N MET A 215 9.98 2.73 -5.37
CA MET A 215 9.45 3.92 -4.71
C MET A 215 10.41 4.46 -3.64
N ALA A 216 10.18 5.71 -3.24
CA ALA A 216 10.79 6.27 -2.04
C ALA A 216 10.07 5.76 -0.77
N ALA A 217 10.79 5.70 0.36
CA ALA A 217 10.16 5.38 1.64
C ALA A 217 9.10 6.44 2.00
N PRO A 218 7.88 6.03 2.37
CA PRO A 218 6.83 6.98 2.69
C PRO A 218 7.13 7.66 4.03
N ALA A 219 6.94 8.98 4.08
CA ALA A 219 6.84 9.72 5.33
C ALA A 219 5.44 9.54 5.92
N LEU A 220 5.33 9.58 7.25
CA LEU A 220 4.04 9.54 7.95
C LEU A 220 3.39 10.92 7.99
#